data_AF-M6RGW9-F1
#
_entry.id   AF-M6RGW9-F1
#
_cell.length_a   1.000
_cell.length_b   1.000
_cell.length_c   1.000
_cell.angle_alpha   90.00
_cell.angle_beta   90.00
_cell.angle_gamma   90.00
#
_symmetry.space_group_name_H-M   'P 1'
#
loop_
_entity.id
_entity.type
_entity.pdbx_description
1 polymer ?
#
loop_
_entity_poly.entity_id
_entity_poly.type
_entity_poly.pdbx_seq_one_letter_code
_entity_poly.pdbx_strand_id
1 'polypeptide(L)'
;MDVSEEVEKVRKNLARKQLKEEGQAAVAGDIIDMEYTVCEKGQESKNSGNTSNDYHLGHENNLKGFDENLYGMKSGEKKDFVHTFPEDYSQNEVAGKTFEYSVTIKALYANILPAVDDDLASEFDGSESLNVLKDKIRKNLKEGFEDRVKNKKLDEIYKEIIDDSKYVFPESYLREESEHVFHNMIHEFKLPHMTMEKYANMVQKDLKEVQESFQKLAETRLKHYFTRQKIAEIENISYSEQDFDADLEKLASSYQISLSDLKKELEKGKLMEQYRENFFAKKIDNILFDLVEKKYTDKLNIGQIKDYLNQKEEVKA
;
A
#
# COMPACT_ATOMS: atom_id res chain seq x y z
N MET A 1 12.61 -2.04 -10.15
CA MET A 1 12.57 -3.12 -9.15
C MET A 1 13.16 -4.35 -9.79
N ASP A 2 14.32 -4.76 -9.30
CA ASP A 2 15.08 -5.91 -9.82
C ASP A 2 14.80 -7.17 -8.99
N VAL A 3 15.00 -8.35 -9.58
CA VAL A 3 14.88 -9.65 -8.89
C VAL A 3 15.80 -9.69 -7.67
N SER A 4 16.99 -9.08 -7.76
CA SER A 4 17.96 -9.02 -6.67
C SER A 4 17.41 -8.25 -5.46
N GLU A 5 16.71 -7.13 -5.69
CA GLU A 5 16.11 -6.32 -4.62
C GLU A 5 14.99 -7.08 -3.91
N GLU A 6 14.19 -7.85 -4.65
CA GLU A 6 13.09 -8.63 -4.07
C GLU A 6 13.61 -9.82 -3.27
N VAL A 7 14.69 -10.48 -3.73
CA VAL A 7 15.39 -11.52 -2.95
C VAL A 7 15.97 -10.94 -1.66
N GLU A 8 16.50 -9.72 -1.68
CA GLU A 8 16.95 -9.03 -0.48
C GLU A 8 15.81 -8.72 0.50
N LYS A 9 14.61 -8.37 0.01
CA LYS A 9 13.43 -8.22 0.87
C LYS A 9 13.02 -9.55 1.49
N VAL A 10 13.01 -10.64 0.71
CA VAL A 10 12.77 -12.00 1.24
C VAL A 10 13.75 -12.33 2.35
N ARG A 11 15.04 -12.05 2.12
CA ARG A 11 16.11 -12.27 3.11
C ARG A 11 15.90 -11.47 4.39
N LYS A 12 15.50 -10.20 4.27
CA LYS A 12 15.18 -9.34 5.43
C LYS A 12 13.95 -9.82 6.19
N ASN A 13 12.94 -10.34 5.50
CA ASN A 13 11.72 -10.85 6.14
C ASN A 13 11.96 -12.15 6.91
N LEU A 14 12.94 -12.96 6.48
CA LEU A 14 13.34 -14.21 7.15
C LEU A 14 14.52 -14.01 8.11
N ALA A 15 14.86 -12.76 8.45
CA ALA A 15 15.92 -12.47 9.39
C ALA A 15 15.61 -13.05 10.78
N ARG A 16 16.63 -13.59 11.45
CA ARG A 16 16.49 -14.22 12.77
C ARG A 16 17.16 -13.36 13.83
N LYS A 17 16.48 -13.18 14.96
CA LYS A 17 17.04 -12.55 16.15
C LYS A 17 17.95 -13.54 16.86
N GLN A 18 19.24 -13.23 16.96
CA GLN A 18 20.19 -14.01 17.76
C GLN A 18 20.66 -13.16 18.94
N LEU A 19 20.47 -13.66 20.16
CA LEU A 19 20.95 -12.96 21.37
C LEU A 19 22.47 -12.80 21.30
N LYS A 20 22.95 -11.57 21.49
CA LYS A 20 24.38 -11.26 21.54
C LYS A 20 24.99 -11.72 22.85
N GLU A 21 26.26 -12.10 22.79
CA GLU A 21 27.01 -12.53 23.97
C GLU A 21 27.23 -11.36 24.94
N GLU A 22 27.40 -11.68 26.21
CA GLU A 22 27.68 -10.71 27.25
C GLU A 22 28.95 -9.90 26.92
N GLY A 23 28.87 -8.58 27.07
CA GLY A 23 29.98 -7.67 26.78
C GLY A 23 30.01 -7.13 25.33
N GLN A 24 29.22 -7.67 24.41
CA GLN A 24 29.09 -7.13 23.06
C GLN A 24 28.30 -5.82 23.07
N ALA A 25 28.81 -4.82 22.35
CA ALA A 25 28.21 -3.50 22.23
C ALA A 25 27.18 -3.43 21.09
N ALA A 26 26.21 -2.54 21.23
CA ALA A 26 25.18 -2.23 20.24
C ALA A 26 25.81 -1.54 19.02
N VAL A 27 25.53 -2.08 17.84
CA VAL A 27 25.97 -1.56 16.54
C VAL A 27 24.80 -1.49 15.56
N ALA A 28 24.97 -0.76 14.46
CA ALA A 28 23.91 -0.60 13.46
C ALA A 28 23.42 -1.97 12.94
N GLY A 29 22.10 -2.11 12.84
CA GLY A 29 21.43 -3.36 12.45
C GLY A 29 21.07 -4.29 13.62
N ASP A 30 21.58 -4.05 14.83
CA ASP A 30 21.14 -4.78 16.01
C ASP A 30 19.68 -4.46 16.37
N ILE A 31 19.03 -5.38 17.06
CA ILE A 31 17.70 -5.22 17.64
C ILE A 31 17.86 -5.09 19.15
N ILE A 32 17.25 -4.06 19.72
CA ILE A 32 17.38 -3.71 21.14
C ILE A 32 16.04 -3.95 21.84
N ASP A 33 16.09 -4.71 22.94
CA ASP A 33 15.06 -4.67 23.97
C ASP A 33 15.51 -3.67 25.04
N MET A 34 14.72 -2.64 25.29
CA MET A 34 15.05 -1.58 26.25
C MET A 34 13.84 -1.11 27.06
N GLU A 35 14.12 -0.67 28.27
CA GLU A 35 13.22 0.14 29.08
C GLU A 35 13.69 1.59 29.04
N TYR A 36 12.77 2.54 28.97
CA TYR A 36 13.12 3.95 28.99
C TYR A 36 12.07 4.82 29.67
N THR A 37 12.56 5.86 30.34
CA THR A 37 11.74 6.95 30.86
C THR A 37 12.04 8.23 30.10
N VAL A 38 11.03 9.08 29.96
CA VAL A 38 11.12 10.35 29.24
C VAL A 38 10.58 11.47 30.12
N CYS A 39 11.38 12.52 30.31
CA CYS A 39 11.01 13.69 31.10
C CYS A 39 11.08 14.96 30.24
N GLU A 40 10.09 15.85 30.41
CA GLU A 40 10.08 17.18 29.79
C GLU A 40 10.38 18.22 30.87
N LYS A 41 11.54 18.89 30.80
CA LYS A 41 11.93 19.97 31.74
C LYS A 41 11.81 19.60 33.23
N GLY A 42 12.21 18.38 33.60
CA GLY A 42 12.19 17.90 34.99
C GLY A 42 10.79 17.56 35.53
N GLN A 43 9.73 17.65 34.73
CA GLN A 43 8.44 17.04 35.06
C GLN A 43 8.39 15.64 34.45
N GLU A 44 8.16 14.63 35.29
CA GLU A 44 7.90 13.27 34.83
C GLU A 44 6.71 13.30 33.86
N SER A 45 6.92 12.76 32.65
CA SER A 45 5.80 12.46 31.76
C SER A 45 4.83 11.54 32.49
N LYS A 46 3.52 11.72 32.30
CA LYS A 46 2.46 10.90 32.93
C LYS A 46 2.60 9.39 32.65
N ASN A 47 3.45 8.99 31.70
CA ASN A 47 3.83 7.61 31.41
C ASN A 47 5.28 7.35 31.87
N SER A 48 5.48 7.18 33.18
CA SER A 48 6.77 6.80 33.76
C SER A 48 7.03 5.30 33.57
N GLY A 49 7.69 4.96 32.46
CA GLY A 49 8.20 3.61 32.17
C GLY A 49 7.62 3.03 30.88
N ASN A 50 8.32 3.25 29.77
CA ASN A 50 8.01 2.63 28.49
C ASN A 50 8.96 1.45 28.24
N THR A 51 8.50 0.46 27.50
CA THR A 51 9.32 -0.65 27.02
C THR A 51 9.28 -0.70 25.50
N SER A 52 10.39 -1.10 24.89
CA SER A 52 10.47 -1.44 23.47
C SER A 52 11.21 -2.75 23.36
N ASN A 53 10.58 -3.75 22.75
CA ASN A 53 11.12 -5.12 22.61
C ASN A 53 11.49 -5.45 21.15
N ASP A 54 11.64 -4.42 20.31
CA ASP A 54 12.00 -4.59 18.91
C ASP A 54 12.55 -3.32 18.26
N TYR A 55 13.44 -2.62 18.96
CA TYR A 55 14.02 -1.39 18.42
C TYR A 55 15.18 -1.72 17.47
N HIS A 56 14.97 -1.55 16.16
CA HIS A 56 16.00 -1.77 15.14
C HIS A 56 16.97 -0.58 15.08
N LEU A 57 18.19 -0.75 15.58
CA LEU A 57 19.17 0.32 15.63
C LEU A 57 19.69 0.68 14.22
N GLY A 58 19.66 1.97 13.87
CA GLY A 58 20.07 2.48 12.57
C GLY A 58 19.00 2.39 11.48
N HIS A 59 17.74 2.12 11.84
CA HIS A 59 16.65 2.06 10.86
C HIS A 59 16.28 3.47 10.37
N GLU A 60 15.98 3.61 9.07
CA GLU A 60 15.76 4.91 8.41
C GLU A 60 14.60 5.74 9.01
N ASN A 61 13.60 5.05 9.55
CA ASN A 61 12.42 5.66 10.19
C ASN A 61 12.61 5.97 11.68
N ASN A 62 13.78 5.70 12.25
CA ASN A 62 14.06 6.05 13.64
C ASN A 62 14.14 7.56 13.81
N LEU A 63 13.91 8.03 15.03
CA LEU A 63 14.07 9.44 15.38
C LEU A 63 15.52 9.86 15.11
N LYS A 64 15.69 10.84 14.22
CA LYS A 64 16.99 11.26 13.72
C LYS A 64 17.92 11.69 14.86
N GLY A 65 19.08 11.05 14.96
CA GLY A 65 20.09 11.32 15.99
C GLY A 65 19.82 10.64 17.34
N PHE A 66 18.70 9.93 17.51
CA PHE A 66 18.44 9.16 18.72
C PHE A 66 19.41 7.98 18.85
N ASP A 67 19.61 7.24 17.75
CA ASP A 67 20.46 6.04 17.69
C ASP A 67 21.92 6.28 18.11
N GLU A 68 22.42 7.49 17.89
CA GLU A 68 23.77 7.92 18.31
C GLU A 68 24.00 7.75 19.81
N ASN A 69 22.93 7.83 20.59
CA ASN A 69 23.00 7.65 22.04
C ASN A 69 23.03 6.18 22.44
N LEU A 70 22.57 5.26 21.60
CA LEU A 70 22.50 3.83 21.88
C LEU A 70 23.70 3.06 21.34
N TYR A 71 24.37 3.55 20.30
CA TYR A 71 25.60 2.93 19.80
C TYR A 71 26.64 2.76 20.90
N GLY A 72 27.25 1.59 20.96
CA GLY A 72 28.28 1.26 21.94
C GLY A 72 27.76 0.74 23.27
N MET A 73 26.48 0.91 23.59
CA MET A 73 25.88 0.41 24.84
C MET A 73 25.79 -1.13 24.84
N LYS A 74 25.86 -1.73 26.02
CA LYS A 74 25.77 -3.19 26.20
C LYS A 74 24.47 -3.59 26.90
N SER A 75 24.12 -4.87 26.83
CA SER A 75 23.04 -5.43 27.64
C SER A 75 23.29 -5.19 29.13
N GLY A 76 22.26 -4.76 29.85
CA GLY A 76 22.31 -4.37 31.26
C GLY A 76 22.75 -2.92 31.50
N GLU A 77 23.29 -2.21 30.50
CA GLU A 77 23.75 -0.84 30.69
C GLU A 77 22.59 0.16 30.69
N LYS A 78 22.73 1.16 31.57
CA LYS A 78 21.86 2.32 31.66
C LYS A 78 22.60 3.56 31.18
N LYS A 79 21.92 4.40 30.39
CA LYS A 79 22.44 5.69 29.93
C LYS A 79 21.35 6.74 29.95
N ASP A 80 21.72 7.90 30.47
CA ASP A 80 20.87 9.08 30.48
C ASP A 80 21.39 10.08 29.43
N PHE A 81 20.51 10.62 28.60
CA PHE A 81 20.88 11.59 27.56
C PHE A 81 19.71 12.51 27.23
N VAL A 82 20.03 13.65 26.62
CA VAL A 82 19.03 14.64 26.19
C VAL A 82 18.89 14.57 24.68
N HIS A 83 17.66 14.57 24.19
CA HIS A 83 17.37 14.55 22.77
C HIS A 83 16.30 15.56 22.41
N THR A 84 16.47 16.23 21.27
CA THR A 84 15.54 17.26 20.78
C THR A 84 14.90 16.77 19.50
N PHE A 85 13.57 16.77 19.47
CA PHE A 85 12.82 16.40 18.27
C PHE A 85 13.05 17.44 17.17
N PRO A 86 13.13 17.02 15.90
CA PRO A 86 13.15 17.95 14.77
C PRO A 86 11.97 18.93 14.80
N GLU A 87 12.17 20.14 14.28
CA GLU A 87 11.11 21.16 14.20
C GLU A 87 9.98 20.76 13.24
N ASP A 88 10.29 19.94 12.23
CA ASP A 88 9.39 19.44 11.19
C ASP A 88 8.76 18.08 11.53
N TYR A 89 8.84 17.64 12.79
CA TYR A 89 8.27 16.35 13.20
C TYR A 89 6.74 16.36 13.08
N SER A 90 6.18 15.27 12.54
CA SER A 90 4.74 15.18 12.18
C SER A 90 3.77 15.41 13.34
N GLN A 91 4.23 15.21 14.57
CA GLN A 91 3.47 15.46 15.79
C GLN A 91 3.83 16.82 16.40
N ASN A 92 2.98 17.82 16.15
CA ASN A 92 3.14 19.20 16.65
C ASN A 92 3.32 19.31 18.17
N GLU A 93 2.83 18.33 18.93
CA GLU A 93 2.93 18.34 20.40
C GLU A 93 4.35 18.09 20.92
N VAL A 94 5.21 17.45 20.12
CA VAL A 94 6.60 17.11 20.49
C VAL A 94 7.64 17.75 19.57
N ALA A 95 7.24 18.25 18.40
CA ALA A 95 8.13 18.92 17.44
C ALA A 95 8.92 20.09 18.09
N GLY A 96 10.23 20.14 17.85
CA GLY A 96 11.14 21.15 18.41
C GLY A 96 11.34 21.09 19.93
N LYS A 97 10.71 20.14 20.64
CA LYS A 97 10.86 20.00 22.09
C LYS A 97 12.03 19.12 22.46
N THR A 98 12.61 19.42 23.62
CA THR A 98 13.73 18.69 24.20
C THR A 98 13.25 17.82 25.36
N PHE A 99 13.67 16.56 25.36
CA PHE A 99 13.33 15.58 26.39
C PHE A 99 14.60 14.93 26.94
N GLU A 100 14.54 14.60 28.22
CA GLU A 100 15.57 13.82 28.92
C GLU A 100 15.14 12.35 28.92
N TYR A 101 16.01 11.48 28.40
CA TYR A 101 15.81 10.05 28.32
C TYR A 101 16.70 9.35 29.34
N SER A 102 16.14 8.38 30.04
CA SER A 102 16.89 7.41 30.85
C SER A 102 16.60 6.02 30.28
N VAL A 103 17.53 5.48 29.50
CA VAL A 103 17.38 4.21 28.77
C VAL A 103 18.19 3.12 29.45
N THR A 104 17.62 1.93 29.58
CA THR A 104 18.30 0.71 30.04
C THR A 104 18.13 -0.38 28.98
N ILE A 105 19.24 -0.89 28.43
CA ILE A 105 19.19 -2.02 27.50
C ILE A 105 19.00 -3.30 28.30
N LYS A 106 17.91 -4.03 28.04
CA LYS A 106 17.64 -5.33 28.64
C LYS A 106 18.35 -6.44 27.87
N ALA A 107 18.16 -6.47 26.57
CA ALA A 107 18.78 -7.47 25.71
C ALA A 107 19.18 -6.82 24.38
N LEU A 108 20.21 -7.40 23.78
CA LEU A 108 20.74 -6.98 22.50
C LEU A 108 20.79 -8.20 21.59
N TYR A 109 20.21 -8.11 20.41
CA TYR A 109 20.19 -9.18 19.43
C TYR A 109 20.86 -8.73 18.15
N ALA A 110 21.65 -9.61 17.56
CA ALA A 110 22.10 -9.46 16.19
C ALA A 110 20.95 -9.88 15.26
N ASN A 111 20.68 -9.08 14.24
CA ASN A 111 19.72 -9.42 13.19
C ASN A 111 20.44 -10.25 12.10
N ILE A 112 20.31 -11.56 12.16
CA ILE A 112 21.02 -12.47 11.26
C ILE A 112 20.18 -12.70 10.01
N LEU A 113 20.67 -12.18 8.89
CA LEU A 113 20.10 -12.45 7.58
C LEU A 113 20.49 -13.86 7.13
N PRO A 114 19.54 -14.70 6.68
CA PRO A 114 19.86 -15.99 6.08
C PRO A 114 20.74 -15.82 4.84
N ALA A 115 21.51 -16.84 4.50
CA ALA A 115 22.29 -16.84 3.27
C ALA A 115 21.37 -16.82 2.04
N VAL A 116 21.89 -16.36 0.89
CA VAL A 116 21.13 -16.33 -0.36
C VAL A 116 21.39 -17.61 -1.13
N ASP A 117 20.72 -18.68 -0.73
CA ASP A 117 20.88 -20.05 -1.24
C ASP A 117 19.53 -20.77 -1.37
N ASP A 118 19.57 -22.09 -1.59
CA ASP A 118 18.39 -22.92 -1.79
C ASP A 118 17.55 -23.07 -0.50
N ASP A 119 18.18 -22.97 0.68
CA ASP A 119 17.48 -23.03 1.98
C ASP A 119 16.59 -21.79 2.15
N LEU A 120 17.05 -20.60 1.74
CA LEU A 120 16.24 -19.38 1.71
C LEU A 120 14.98 -19.56 0.87
N ALA A 121 15.10 -20.21 -0.28
CA ALA A 121 13.99 -20.44 -1.20
C ALA A 121 12.96 -21.42 -0.61
N SER A 122 13.43 -22.48 0.02
CA SER A 122 12.59 -23.46 0.70
C SER A 122 11.85 -22.84 1.88
N GLU A 123 12.54 -22.06 2.72
CA GLU A 123 11.95 -21.40 3.90
C GLU A 123 10.92 -20.32 3.53
N PHE A 124 11.12 -19.61 2.42
CA PHE A 124 10.21 -18.55 2.00
C PHE A 124 8.88 -19.07 1.43
N ASP A 125 8.91 -19.93 0.41
CA ASP A 125 7.71 -20.37 -0.30
C ASP A 125 7.73 -21.86 -0.70
N GLY A 126 8.67 -22.65 -0.16
CA GLY A 126 8.83 -24.06 -0.48
C GLY A 126 9.44 -24.33 -1.85
N SER A 127 10.07 -23.34 -2.48
CA SER A 127 10.77 -23.54 -3.75
C SER A 127 11.94 -24.50 -3.60
N GLU A 128 12.14 -25.38 -4.60
CA GLU A 128 13.19 -26.40 -4.60
C GLU A 128 14.62 -25.81 -4.73
N SER A 129 14.75 -24.59 -5.24
CA SER A 129 16.03 -23.88 -5.34
C SER A 129 15.85 -22.38 -5.41
N LEU A 130 16.94 -21.65 -5.17
CA LEU A 130 17.02 -20.20 -5.32
C LEU A 130 16.69 -19.75 -6.75
N ASN A 131 17.06 -20.54 -7.76
CA ASN A 131 16.75 -20.22 -9.15
C ASN A 131 15.24 -20.29 -9.40
N VAL A 132 14.55 -21.29 -8.86
CA VAL A 132 13.09 -21.41 -8.96
C VAL A 132 12.40 -20.22 -8.28
N LEU A 133 12.86 -19.82 -7.09
CA LEU A 133 12.34 -18.63 -6.42
C LEU A 133 12.57 -17.36 -7.27
N LYS A 134 13.78 -17.16 -7.80
CA LYS A 134 14.10 -16.01 -8.66
C LYS A 134 13.25 -15.97 -9.92
N ASP A 135 12.96 -17.12 -10.52
CA ASP A 135 12.10 -17.21 -11.70
C ASP A 135 10.64 -16.89 -11.38
N LYS A 136 10.12 -17.37 -10.25
CA LYS A 136 8.79 -16.98 -9.74
C LYS A 136 8.71 -15.48 -9.47
N ILE A 137 9.69 -14.92 -8.78
CA ILE A 137 9.79 -13.47 -8.54
C ILE A 137 9.80 -12.72 -9.87
N ARG A 138 10.64 -13.14 -10.83
CA ARG A 138 10.71 -12.48 -12.15
C ARG A 138 9.37 -12.54 -12.88
N LYS A 139 8.68 -13.68 -12.83
CA LYS A 139 7.34 -13.83 -13.41
C LYS A 139 6.34 -12.88 -12.75
N ASN A 140 6.28 -12.85 -11.42
CA ASN A 140 5.37 -11.97 -10.68
C ASN A 140 5.67 -10.48 -10.95
N LEU A 141 6.95 -10.09 -11.01
CA LEU A 141 7.37 -8.73 -11.35
C LEU A 141 6.95 -8.36 -12.78
N LYS A 142 7.09 -9.30 -13.72
CA LYS A 142 6.69 -9.11 -15.12
C LYS A 142 5.18 -8.96 -15.22
N GLU A 143 4.40 -9.87 -14.63
CA GLU A 143 2.93 -9.81 -14.61
C GLU A 143 2.46 -8.49 -13.97
N GLY A 144 3.01 -8.12 -12.81
CA GLY A 144 2.68 -6.85 -12.18
C GLY A 144 3.08 -5.61 -12.99
N PHE A 145 4.14 -5.68 -13.80
CA PHE A 145 4.50 -4.60 -14.73
C PHE A 145 3.54 -4.54 -15.93
N GLU A 146 3.22 -5.70 -16.52
CA GLU A 146 2.26 -5.80 -17.62
C GLU A 146 0.88 -5.27 -17.21
N ASP A 147 0.40 -5.63 -16.01
CA ASP A 147 -0.84 -5.12 -15.44
C ASP A 147 -0.79 -3.60 -15.22
N ARG A 148 0.32 -3.06 -14.71
CA ARG A 148 0.48 -1.59 -14.55
C ARG A 148 0.45 -0.86 -15.89
N VAL A 149 1.16 -1.38 -16.90
CA VAL A 149 1.16 -0.81 -18.25
C VAL A 149 -0.23 -0.88 -18.86
N LYS A 150 -0.91 -2.01 -18.72
CA LYS A 150 -2.29 -2.22 -19.17
C LYS A 150 -3.23 -1.20 -18.55
N ASN A 151 -3.22 -1.06 -17.23
CA ASN A 151 -4.07 -0.13 -16.51
C ASN A 151 -3.79 1.32 -16.92
N LYS A 152 -2.52 1.72 -17.03
CA LYS A 152 -2.15 3.07 -17.50
C LYS A 152 -2.67 3.36 -18.91
N LYS A 153 -2.54 2.41 -19.83
CA LYS A 153 -3.09 2.53 -21.20
C LYS A 153 -4.62 2.63 -21.17
N LEU A 154 -5.29 1.82 -20.35
CA LEU A 154 -6.75 1.88 -20.18
C LEU A 154 -7.20 3.23 -19.62
N ASP A 155 -6.50 3.78 -18.62
CA ASP A 155 -6.80 5.10 -18.07
C ASP A 155 -6.70 6.18 -19.17
N GLU A 156 -5.67 6.12 -20.02
CA GLU A 156 -5.51 7.03 -21.17
C GLU A 156 -6.67 6.86 -22.17
N ILE A 157 -7.04 5.62 -22.52
CA ILE A 157 -8.16 5.33 -23.43
C ILE A 157 -9.48 5.86 -22.86
N TYR A 158 -9.79 5.57 -21.60
CA TYR A 158 -11.01 6.05 -20.96
C TYR A 158 -11.04 7.56 -20.88
N LYS A 159 -9.92 8.19 -20.56
CA LYS A 159 -9.82 9.64 -20.54
C LYS A 159 -10.20 10.24 -21.90
N GLU A 160 -9.63 9.73 -23.00
CA GLU A 160 -9.96 10.21 -24.35
C GLU A 160 -11.44 10.01 -24.69
N ILE A 161 -12.01 8.83 -24.38
CA ILE A 161 -13.43 8.56 -24.62
C ILE A 161 -14.32 9.51 -23.81
N ILE A 162 -13.98 9.73 -22.53
CA ILE A 162 -14.74 10.59 -21.63
C ILE A 162 -14.65 12.05 -22.07
N ASP A 163 -13.47 12.53 -22.46
CA ASP A 163 -13.27 13.92 -22.88
C ASP A 163 -14.01 14.26 -24.20
N ASP A 164 -14.19 13.28 -25.10
CA ASP A 164 -14.97 13.43 -26.35
C ASP A 164 -16.48 13.13 -26.17
N SER A 165 -16.89 12.68 -24.98
CA SER A 165 -18.27 12.28 -24.69
C SER A 165 -19.05 13.35 -23.92
N LYS A 166 -20.38 13.35 -24.11
CA LYS A 166 -21.29 14.22 -23.37
C LYS A 166 -22.03 13.44 -22.29
N TYR A 167 -21.92 13.90 -21.06
CA TYR A 167 -22.61 13.33 -19.90
C TYR A 167 -23.53 14.38 -19.29
N VAL A 168 -24.73 13.96 -18.92
CA VAL A 168 -25.68 14.79 -18.19
C VAL A 168 -26.19 13.99 -17.00
N PHE A 169 -25.87 14.45 -15.80
CA PHE A 169 -26.31 13.82 -14.56
C PHE A 169 -27.25 14.78 -13.82
N PRO A 170 -28.42 14.31 -13.35
CA PRO A 170 -29.25 15.08 -12.43
C PRO A 170 -28.46 15.41 -11.15
N GLU A 171 -28.61 16.63 -10.62
CA GLU A 171 -27.89 17.05 -9.40
C GLU A 171 -28.16 16.12 -8.21
N SER A 172 -29.39 15.63 -8.07
CA SER A 172 -29.76 14.70 -7.01
C SER A 172 -28.97 13.40 -7.08
N TYR A 173 -28.76 12.88 -8.30
CA TYR A 173 -28.02 11.65 -8.53
C TYR A 173 -26.53 11.83 -8.28
N LEU A 174 -25.98 12.97 -8.71
CA LEU A 174 -24.57 13.30 -8.47
C LEU A 174 -24.29 13.52 -6.96
N ARG A 175 -25.25 14.06 -6.22
CA ARG A 175 -25.16 14.21 -4.76
C ARG A 175 -25.17 12.87 -4.04
N GLU A 176 -26.10 11.99 -4.40
CA GLU A 176 -26.17 10.63 -3.84
C GLU A 176 -24.85 9.87 -4.07
N GLU A 177 -24.32 9.92 -5.30
CA GLU A 177 -23.04 9.30 -5.60
C GLU A 177 -21.87 9.95 -4.84
N SER A 178 -21.89 11.27 -4.64
CA SER A 178 -20.89 11.97 -3.82
C SER A 178 -20.88 11.47 -2.38
N GLU A 179 -22.04 11.21 -1.80
CA GLU A 179 -22.16 10.62 -0.46
C GLU A 179 -21.64 9.17 -0.46
N HIS A 180 -21.93 8.38 -1.49
CA HIS A 180 -21.38 7.03 -1.64
C HIS A 180 -19.85 7.01 -1.74
N VAL A 181 -19.26 7.88 -2.56
CA VAL A 181 -17.80 7.99 -2.70
C VAL A 181 -17.16 8.36 -1.35
N PHE A 182 -17.75 9.30 -0.62
CA PHE A 182 -17.29 9.65 0.72
C PHE A 182 -17.40 8.49 1.71
N HIS A 183 -18.55 7.80 1.75
CA HIS A 183 -18.73 6.66 2.65
C HIS A 183 -17.74 5.53 2.35
N ASN A 184 -17.44 5.26 1.08
CA ASN A 184 -16.43 4.27 0.69
C ASN A 184 -15.04 4.65 1.22
N MET A 185 -14.65 5.92 1.07
CA MET A 185 -13.38 6.43 1.59
C MET A 185 -13.30 6.27 3.12
N ILE A 186 -14.35 6.68 3.83
CA ILE A 186 -14.40 6.60 5.30
C ILE A 186 -14.37 5.15 5.80
N HIS A 187 -15.03 4.23 5.08
CA HIS A 187 -14.98 2.81 5.38
C HIS A 187 -13.56 2.24 5.21
N GLU A 188 -12.86 2.60 4.14
CA GLU A 188 -11.47 2.21 3.89
C GLU A 188 -10.53 2.69 5.00
N PHE A 189 -10.70 3.93 5.47
CA PHE A 189 -9.94 4.47 6.60
C PHE A 189 -10.40 3.96 7.97
N LYS A 190 -11.39 3.07 8.04
CA LYS A 190 -11.97 2.54 9.29
C LYS A 190 -12.38 3.66 10.26
N LEU A 191 -12.98 4.72 9.73
CA LEU A 191 -13.49 5.86 10.51
C LEU A 191 -15.03 5.82 10.58
N PRO A 192 -15.64 4.78 11.18
CA PRO A 192 -17.09 4.66 11.20
C PRO A 192 -17.74 5.89 11.84
N HIS A 193 -18.89 6.30 11.33
CA HIS A 193 -19.64 7.49 11.79
C HIS A 193 -18.95 8.85 11.54
N MET A 194 -17.91 8.90 10.70
CA MET A 194 -17.39 10.17 10.18
C MET A 194 -18.39 10.77 9.19
N THR A 195 -18.77 12.04 9.40
CA THR A 195 -19.60 12.80 8.46
C THR A 195 -18.73 13.77 7.66
N MET A 196 -19.21 14.27 6.53
CA MET A 196 -18.45 15.24 5.72
C MET A 196 -18.10 16.50 6.51
N GLU A 197 -18.98 16.95 7.42
CA GLU A 197 -18.73 18.12 8.28
C GLU A 197 -17.59 17.86 9.26
N LYS A 198 -17.59 16.69 9.91
CA LYS A 198 -16.51 16.32 10.82
C LYS A 198 -15.19 16.15 10.08
N TYR A 199 -15.24 15.56 8.88
CA TYR A 199 -14.08 15.42 8.01
C TYR A 199 -13.55 16.80 7.59
N ALA A 200 -14.41 17.71 7.14
CA ALA A 200 -14.04 19.08 6.78
C ALA A 200 -13.34 19.82 7.94
N ASN A 201 -13.88 19.70 9.15
CA ASN A 201 -13.24 20.25 10.35
C ASN A 201 -11.87 19.63 10.64
N MET A 202 -11.75 18.31 10.48
CA MET A 202 -10.49 17.57 10.69
C MET A 202 -9.40 18.03 9.71
N VAL A 203 -9.75 18.21 8.43
CA VAL A 203 -8.81 18.67 7.39
C VAL A 203 -8.71 20.20 7.31
N GLN A 204 -9.39 20.93 8.19
CA GLN A 204 -9.44 22.39 8.25
C GLN A 204 -9.83 23.03 6.90
N LYS A 205 -10.78 22.42 6.20
CA LYS A 205 -11.34 22.94 4.95
C LYS A 205 -12.78 23.34 5.11
N ASP A 206 -13.25 24.21 4.21
CA ASP A 206 -14.66 24.55 4.14
C ASP A 206 -15.49 23.33 3.70
N LEU A 207 -16.67 23.16 4.30
CA LEU A 207 -17.57 22.04 3.98
C LEU A 207 -17.95 22.02 2.50
N LYS A 208 -18.17 23.19 1.90
CA LYS A 208 -18.54 23.29 0.49
C LYS A 208 -17.38 22.86 -0.41
N GLU A 209 -16.15 23.23 -0.08
CA GLU A 209 -14.96 22.78 -0.82
C GLU A 209 -14.82 21.25 -0.78
N VAL A 210 -15.06 20.65 0.38
CA VAL A 210 -15.06 19.19 0.56
C VAL A 210 -16.18 18.55 -0.28
N GLN A 211 -17.40 19.07 -0.20
CA GLN A 211 -18.54 18.59 -0.99
C GLN A 211 -18.27 18.67 -2.49
N GLU A 212 -17.77 19.81 -2.99
CA GLU A 212 -17.41 19.99 -4.41
C GLU A 212 -16.31 19.00 -4.85
N SER A 213 -15.37 18.68 -3.97
CA SER A 213 -14.31 17.71 -4.26
C SER A 213 -14.87 16.30 -4.42
N PHE A 214 -15.73 15.86 -3.50
CA PHE A 214 -16.40 14.55 -3.62
C PHE A 214 -17.38 14.51 -4.79
N GLN A 215 -18.03 15.63 -5.10
CA GLN A 215 -18.91 15.74 -6.26
C GLN A 215 -18.14 15.55 -7.57
N LYS A 216 -16.93 16.12 -7.70
CA LYS A 216 -16.06 15.88 -8.87
C LYS A 216 -15.60 14.43 -8.97
N LEU A 217 -15.28 13.81 -7.84
CA LEU A 217 -14.92 12.38 -7.80
C LEU A 217 -16.10 11.50 -8.22
N ALA A 218 -17.30 11.80 -7.72
CA ALA A 218 -18.55 11.13 -8.11
C ALA A 218 -18.84 11.29 -9.60
N GLU A 219 -18.71 12.51 -10.15
CA GLU A 219 -18.89 12.75 -11.57
C GLU A 219 -17.93 11.90 -12.41
N THR A 220 -16.65 11.85 -12.01
CA THR A 220 -15.62 11.03 -12.66
C THR A 220 -15.99 9.55 -12.60
N ARG A 221 -16.38 9.04 -11.42
CA ARG A 221 -16.81 7.65 -11.24
C ARG A 221 -18.01 7.28 -12.10
N LEU A 222 -19.04 8.14 -12.16
CA LEU A 222 -20.21 7.94 -13.02
C LEU A 222 -19.83 7.95 -14.51
N LYS A 223 -18.99 8.89 -14.95
CA LYS A 223 -18.49 8.92 -16.33
C LYS A 223 -17.82 7.61 -16.71
N HIS A 224 -16.90 7.12 -15.88
CA HIS A 224 -16.26 5.83 -16.11
C HIS A 224 -17.27 4.67 -16.12
N TYR A 225 -18.20 4.63 -15.16
CA TYR A 225 -19.23 3.60 -15.10
C TYR A 225 -20.08 3.56 -16.37
N PHE A 226 -20.71 4.67 -16.75
CA PHE A 226 -21.58 4.71 -17.93
C PHE A 226 -20.82 4.50 -19.24
N THR A 227 -19.55 4.90 -19.29
CA THR A 227 -18.68 4.60 -20.44
C THR A 227 -18.46 3.09 -20.58
N ARG A 228 -18.15 2.40 -19.47
CA ARG A 228 -18.05 0.92 -19.47
C ARG A 228 -19.34 0.26 -19.89
N GLN A 229 -20.48 0.71 -19.35
CA GLN A 229 -21.79 0.17 -19.74
C GLN A 229 -22.05 0.36 -21.24
N LYS A 230 -21.71 1.53 -21.80
CA LYS A 230 -21.88 1.79 -23.23
C LYS A 230 -20.96 0.94 -24.10
N ILE A 231 -19.71 0.73 -23.67
CA ILE A 231 -18.78 -0.20 -24.35
C ILE A 231 -19.32 -1.62 -24.31
N ALA A 232 -19.80 -2.08 -23.15
CA ALA A 232 -20.39 -3.42 -23.03
C ALA A 232 -21.60 -3.60 -23.94
N GLU A 233 -22.46 -2.59 -24.05
CA GLU A 233 -23.61 -2.60 -24.97
C GLU A 233 -23.15 -2.67 -26.45
N ILE A 234 -22.21 -1.82 -26.87
CA ILE A 234 -21.73 -1.74 -28.26
C ILE A 234 -21.02 -3.02 -28.67
N GLU A 235 -20.15 -3.54 -27.80
CA GLU A 235 -19.34 -4.73 -28.06
C GLU A 235 -20.08 -6.04 -27.68
N ASN A 236 -21.35 -5.94 -27.27
CA ASN A 236 -22.19 -7.07 -26.86
C ASN A 236 -21.54 -7.94 -25.77
N ILE A 237 -20.89 -7.30 -24.80
CA ILE A 237 -20.24 -7.97 -23.67
C ILE A 237 -21.29 -8.27 -22.61
N SER A 238 -21.46 -9.55 -22.29
CA SER A 238 -22.33 -10.02 -21.22
C SER A 238 -21.55 -10.57 -20.03
N TYR A 239 -22.17 -10.54 -18.86
CA TYR A 239 -21.64 -11.10 -17.62
C TYR A 239 -22.71 -11.96 -16.95
N SER A 240 -22.57 -13.25 -17.10
CA SER A 240 -23.51 -14.25 -16.59
C SER A 240 -23.21 -14.62 -15.13
N GLU A 241 -24.15 -15.30 -14.48
CA GLU A 241 -23.91 -15.95 -13.18
C GLU A 241 -22.73 -16.92 -13.23
N GLN A 242 -22.53 -17.60 -14.36
CA GLN A 242 -21.44 -18.53 -14.54
C GLN A 242 -20.08 -17.82 -14.59
N ASP A 243 -20.01 -16.65 -15.24
CA ASP A 243 -18.81 -15.80 -15.22
C ASP A 243 -18.50 -15.36 -13.78
N PHE A 244 -19.54 -14.94 -13.05
CA PHE A 244 -19.39 -14.48 -11.67
C PHE A 244 -18.92 -15.58 -10.73
N ASP A 245 -19.52 -16.76 -10.81
CA ASP A 245 -19.10 -17.92 -10.02
C ASP A 245 -17.66 -18.33 -10.34
N ALA A 246 -17.28 -18.32 -11.62
CA ALA A 246 -15.91 -18.64 -12.03
C ALA A 246 -14.88 -17.63 -11.50
N ASP A 247 -15.20 -16.33 -11.46
CA ASP A 247 -14.30 -15.32 -10.91
C ASP A 247 -14.26 -15.36 -9.37
N LEU A 248 -15.37 -15.70 -8.71
CA LEU A 248 -15.37 -15.99 -7.27
C LEU A 248 -14.55 -17.23 -6.92
N GLU A 249 -14.55 -18.27 -7.75
CA GLU A 249 -13.71 -19.46 -7.55
C GLU A 249 -12.22 -19.15 -7.65
N LYS A 250 -11.83 -18.31 -8.61
CA LYS A 250 -10.43 -17.82 -8.71
C LYS A 250 -10.05 -17.02 -7.47
N LEU A 251 -10.93 -16.13 -7.01
CA LEU A 251 -10.69 -15.31 -5.82
C LEU A 251 -10.58 -16.20 -4.57
N ALA A 252 -11.48 -17.16 -4.39
CA ALA A 252 -11.46 -18.09 -3.26
C ALA A 252 -10.16 -18.92 -3.24
N SER A 253 -9.72 -19.39 -4.42
CA SER A 253 -8.46 -20.12 -4.58
C SER A 253 -7.25 -19.27 -4.18
N SER A 254 -7.25 -17.98 -4.53
CA SER A 254 -6.16 -17.07 -4.16
C SER A 254 -6.05 -16.84 -2.65
N TYR A 255 -7.18 -16.87 -1.93
CA TYR A 255 -7.24 -16.78 -0.47
C TYR A 255 -7.17 -18.14 0.23
N GLN A 256 -7.09 -19.24 -0.52
CA GLN A 256 -7.10 -20.62 0.01
C GLN A 256 -8.32 -20.92 0.90
N ILE A 257 -9.48 -20.36 0.56
CA ILE A 257 -10.76 -20.62 1.24
C ILE A 257 -11.74 -21.30 0.29
N SER A 258 -12.79 -21.93 0.83
CA SER A 258 -13.83 -22.50 -0.01
C SER A 258 -14.68 -21.40 -0.67
N LEU A 259 -15.18 -21.65 -1.88
CA LEU A 259 -16.13 -20.75 -2.55
C LEU A 259 -17.35 -20.46 -1.66
N SER A 260 -17.83 -21.48 -0.93
CA SER A 260 -18.99 -21.33 -0.04
C SER A 260 -18.71 -20.35 1.10
N ASP A 261 -17.52 -20.41 1.71
CA ASP A 261 -17.16 -19.52 2.81
C ASP A 261 -16.90 -18.10 2.31
N LEU A 262 -16.26 -17.96 1.14
CA LEU A 262 -16.12 -16.65 0.49
C LEU A 262 -17.49 -16.00 0.25
N LYS A 263 -18.44 -16.73 -0.35
CA LYS A 263 -19.79 -16.22 -0.61
C LYS A 263 -20.49 -15.78 0.68
N LYS A 264 -20.41 -16.57 1.76
CA LYS A 264 -21.00 -16.21 3.06
C LYS A 264 -20.42 -14.91 3.62
N GLU A 265 -19.11 -14.72 3.56
CA GLU A 265 -18.47 -13.50 4.04
C GLU A 265 -18.86 -12.29 3.19
N LEU A 266 -18.90 -12.43 1.86
CA LEU A 266 -19.36 -11.37 0.96
C LEU A 266 -20.84 -11.03 1.18
N GLU A 267 -21.72 -12.01 1.41
CA GLU A 267 -23.12 -11.80 1.75
C GLU A 267 -23.29 -11.08 3.08
N LYS A 268 -22.56 -11.51 4.12
CA LYS A 268 -22.56 -10.88 5.44
C LYS A 268 -22.10 -9.42 5.37
N GLY A 269 -21.10 -9.14 4.53
CA GLY A 269 -20.62 -7.78 4.25
C GLY A 269 -21.50 -6.98 3.28
N LYS A 270 -22.51 -7.60 2.67
CA LYS A 270 -23.31 -7.02 1.56
C LYS A 270 -22.46 -6.55 0.38
N LEU A 271 -21.38 -7.28 0.09
CA LEU A 271 -20.38 -6.93 -0.93
C LEU A 271 -20.61 -7.66 -2.27
N MET A 272 -21.57 -8.58 -2.36
CA MET A 272 -21.79 -9.43 -3.55
C MET A 272 -21.93 -8.62 -4.85
N GLU A 273 -22.79 -7.59 -4.85
CA GLU A 273 -22.99 -6.74 -6.03
C GLU A 273 -21.75 -5.92 -6.37
N GLN A 274 -21.05 -5.39 -5.37
CA GLN A 274 -19.80 -4.66 -5.60
C GLN A 274 -18.74 -5.53 -6.28
N TYR A 275 -18.58 -6.78 -5.85
CA TYR A 275 -17.65 -7.72 -6.50
C TYR A 275 -18.09 -8.07 -7.91
N ARG A 276 -19.40 -8.27 -8.15
CA ARG A 276 -19.95 -8.50 -9.48
C ARG A 276 -19.65 -7.33 -10.41
N GLU A 277 -19.93 -6.10 -9.98
CA GLU A 277 -19.63 -4.89 -10.74
C GLU A 277 -18.14 -4.77 -11.07
N ASN A 278 -17.27 -5.01 -10.09
CA ASN A 278 -15.83 -4.94 -10.27
C ASN A 278 -15.31 -5.99 -11.26
N PHE A 279 -15.78 -7.23 -11.17
CA PHE A 279 -15.38 -8.27 -12.12
C PHE A 279 -15.93 -8.01 -13.52
N PHE A 280 -17.17 -7.55 -13.64
CA PHE A 280 -17.72 -7.16 -14.94
C PHE A 280 -16.93 -5.99 -15.56
N ALA A 281 -16.62 -4.96 -14.77
CA ALA A 281 -15.77 -3.85 -15.22
C ALA A 281 -14.40 -4.36 -15.70
N LYS A 282 -13.77 -5.27 -14.96
CA LYS A 282 -12.50 -5.90 -15.36
C LYS A 282 -12.62 -6.68 -16.66
N LYS A 283 -13.74 -7.40 -16.88
CA LYS A 283 -14.02 -8.10 -18.14
C LYS A 283 -14.12 -7.12 -19.32
N ILE A 284 -14.83 -6.01 -19.14
CA ILE A 284 -14.94 -4.94 -20.15
C ILE A 284 -13.57 -4.34 -20.45
N ASP A 285 -12.82 -3.97 -19.41
CA ASP A 285 -11.48 -3.37 -19.50
C ASP A 285 -10.51 -4.30 -20.24
N ASN A 286 -10.56 -5.61 -19.98
CA ASN A 286 -9.76 -6.60 -20.68
C ASN A 286 -10.10 -6.68 -22.18
N ILE A 287 -11.38 -6.74 -22.52
CA ILE A 287 -11.83 -6.81 -23.92
C ILE A 287 -11.49 -5.53 -24.66
N LEU A 288 -11.72 -4.36 -24.06
CA LEU A 288 -11.37 -3.07 -24.62
C LEU A 288 -9.86 -3.00 -24.92
N PHE A 289 -9.05 -3.39 -23.96
CA PHE A 289 -7.60 -3.42 -24.13
C PHE A 289 -7.19 -4.30 -25.31
N ASP A 290 -7.71 -5.51 -25.41
CA ASP A 290 -7.41 -6.45 -26.50
C ASP A 290 -7.87 -5.92 -27.86
N LEU A 291 -9.01 -5.21 -27.92
CA LEU A 291 -9.49 -4.56 -29.15
C LEU A 291 -8.56 -3.44 -29.59
N VAL A 292 -8.11 -2.60 -28.66
CA VAL A 292 -7.12 -1.55 -28.94
C VAL A 292 -5.81 -2.18 -29.38
N GLU A 293 -5.27 -3.14 -28.63
CA GLU A 293 -4.01 -3.78 -29.02
C GLU A 293 -4.10 -4.45 -30.38
N LYS A 294 -5.14 -5.23 -30.70
CA LYS A 294 -5.30 -5.84 -32.04
C LYS A 294 -5.31 -4.80 -33.15
N LYS A 295 -5.97 -3.66 -32.96
CA LYS A 295 -6.06 -2.58 -33.95
C LYS A 295 -4.75 -1.82 -34.16
N TYR A 296 -3.89 -1.76 -33.13
CA TYR A 296 -2.59 -1.06 -33.17
C TYR A 296 -1.38 -2.00 -33.37
N THR A 297 -1.51 -3.30 -33.12
CA THR A 297 -0.44 -4.31 -33.35
C THR A 297 -0.18 -4.51 -34.84
N ASP A 298 -1.12 -4.16 -35.74
CA ASP A 298 -0.83 -4.05 -37.17
C ASP A 298 0.14 -2.90 -37.51
N LYS A 299 0.49 -2.01 -36.56
CA LYS A 299 1.30 -0.81 -36.85
C LYS A 299 2.41 -0.46 -35.86
N LEU A 300 2.55 -1.08 -34.68
CA LEU A 300 3.56 -0.65 -33.70
C LEU A 300 4.35 -1.82 -33.08
N ASN A 301 5.67 -1.79 -33.22
CA ASN A 301 6.60 -2.71 -32.56
C ASN A 301 7.06 -2.19 -31.18
N ILE A 302 7.65 -3.09 -30.39
CA ILE A 302 8.08 -2.84 -28.99
C ILE A 302 9.02 -1.63 -28.84
N GLY A 303 9.81 -1.30 -29.88
CA GLY A 303 10.66 -0.10 -29.88
C GLY A 303 9.84 1.19 -29.87
N GLN A 304 8.78 1.24 -30.68
CA GLN A 304 7.90 2.40 -30.78
C GLN A 304 7.06 2.62 -29.51
N ILE A 305 6.76 1.55 -28.76
CA ILE A 305 6.10 1.63 -27.45
C ILE A 305 7.04 2.25 -26.40
N LYS A 306 8.33 1.87 -26.40
CA LYS A 306 9.33 2.49 -25.50
C LYS A 306 9.55 3.96 -25.83
N ASP A 307 9.64 4.31 -27.11
CA ASP A 307 9.86 5.69 -27.54
C ASP A 307 8.65 6.58 -27.22
N TYR A 308 7.41 6.08 -27.36
CA TYR A 308 6.20 6.82 -26.96
C TYR A 308 6.15 7.08 -25.44
N LEU A 309 6.57 6.09 -24.63
CA LEU A 309 6.61 6.24 -23.18
C LEU A 309 7.69 7.23 -22.71
N ASN A 310 8.85 7.24 -23.39
CA ASN A 310 9.97 8.13 -23.04
C ASN A 310 9.77 9.58 -23.55
N GLN A 311 9.13 9.79 -24.71
CA GLN A 311 8.93 11.13 -25.28
C GLN A 311 7.99 12.03 -24.44
N LYS A 312 7.16 11.47 -23.54
CA LYS A 312 6.30 12.27 -22.65
C LYS A 312 6.95 12.66 -21.32
N GLU A 313 8.10 12.09 -20.95
CA GLU A 313 8.86 12.55 -19.78
C GLU A 313 9.66 13.82 -20.08
N GLU A 314 10.17 13.99 -21.31
CA GLU A 314 10.91 15.20 -21.70
C GLU A 314 10.02 16.44 -21.89
N VAL A 315 8.71 16.28 -22.12
CA VAL A 315 7.77 17.42 -22.27
C VAL A 315 7.26 17.94 -20.91
N LYS A 316 7.67 17.31 -19.80
CA LYS A 316 7.36 17.74 -18.43
C LYS A 316 8.59 18.23 -17.64
N ALA A 317 9.71 18.52 -18.31
CA ALA A 317 10.87 19.18 -17.71
C ALA A 317 10.82 20.70 -17.92
#